data_AF-A0A0W0Z1C9-F1
#
_entry.id   AF-A0A0W0Z1C9-F1
#
_cell.length_a   1.000
_cell.length_b   1.000
_cell.length_c   1.000
_cell.angle_alpha   90.00
_cell.angle_beta   90.00
_cell.angle_gamma   90.00
#
_symmetry.space_group_name_H-M   'P 1'
#
loop_
_entity.id
_entity.type
_entity.pdbx_description
1 polymer ?
#
loop_
_entity_poly.entity_id
_entity_poly.type
_entity_poly.pdbx_seq_one_letter_code
_entity_poly.pdbx_strand_id
1 'polypeptide(L)'
;MTVFAGIAEFERDLIRERTGAGRAAAKQRGVRFGRPEKMNEEQKQLAKRLLQEDKSVSEIAKTFNVHKATIYRLQQERFTTASTSYAILNNKDYLLTITSGMFCTNFLMDK
;
A
#
# COMPACT_ATOMS: atom_id res chain seq x y z
N MET A 1 -15.01 -9.10 43.93
CA MET A 1 -14.89 -10.32 43.10
C MET A 1 -13.88 -10.05 41.99
N THR A 2 -12.59 -10.33 42.25
CA THR A 2 -11.43 -9.99 41.41
C THR A 2 -10.68 -11.22 40.87
N VAL A 3 -10.93 -12.40 41.44
CA VAL A 3 -10.21 -13.64 41.11
C VAL A 3 -10.51 -14.10 39.67
N PHE A 4 -11.78 -14.12 39.27
CA PHE A 4 -12.17 -14.51 37.91
C PHE A 4 -11.69 -13.53 36.85
N ALA A 5 -11.59 -12.24 37.18
CA ALA A 5 -11.04 -11.23 36.28
C ALA A 5 -9.54 -11.49 36.01
N GLY A 6 -8.76 -11.78 37.06
CA GLY A 6 -7.33 -12.11 36.91
C GLY A 6 -7.08 -13.38 36.10
N ILE A 7 -7.92 -14.41 36.27
CA ILE A 7 -7.83 -15.64 35.46
C ILE A 7 -8.16 -15.36 33.98
N ALA A 8 -9.17 -14.54 33.71
CA ALA A 8 -9.54 -14.17 32.34
C ALA A 8 -8.49 -13.29 31.63
N GLU A 9 -7.67 -12.55 32.37
CA GLU A 9 -6.54 -11.80 31.83
C GLU A 9 -5.38 -12.74 31.49
N PHE A 10 -5.04 -13.66 32.41
CA PHE A 10 -4.00 -14.67 32.19
C PHE A 10 -4.27 -15.53 30.94
N GLU A 11 -5.51 -16.00 30.76
CA GLU A 11 -5.88 -16.79 29.57
C GLU A 11 -5.74 -15.98 28.28
N ARG A 12 -6.17 -14.71 28.28
CA ARG A 12 -6.04 -13.82 27.11
C ARG A 12 -4.58 -13.60 26.75
N ASP A 13 -3.71 -13.44 27.72
CA ASP A 13 -2.28 -13.22 27.48
C ASP A 13 -1.62 -14.49 26.93
N LEU A 14 -1.99 -15.66 27.44
CA LEU A 14 -1.51 -16.93 26.91
C LEU A 14 -1.95 -17.16 25.45
N ILE A 15 -3.18 -16.78 25.08
CA ILE A 15 -3.68 -16.85 23.69
C ILE A 15 -2.88 -15.89 22.79
N ARG A 16 -2.61 -14.66 23.26
CA ARG A 16 -1.83 -13.67 22.50
C ARG A 16 -0.41 -14.15 22.24
N GLU A 17 0.26 -14.70 23.25
CA GLU A 17 1.61 -15.23 23.15
C GLU A 17 1.68 -16.35 22.10
N ARG A 18 0.80 -17.35 22.21
CA ARG A 18 0.74 -18.47 21.26
C ARG A 18 0.44 -18.01 19.83
N THR A 19 -0.51 -17.09 19.67
CA THR A 19 -0.84 -16.51 18.36
C THR A 19 0.33 -15.69 17.80
N GLY A 20 1.07 -14.99 18.65
CA GLY A 20 2.31 -14.28 18.30
C GLY A 20 3.38 -15.23 17.78
N ALA A 21 3.68 -16.30 18.54
CA ALA A 21 4.65 -17.33 18.15
C ALA A 21 4.26 -18.01 16.82
N GLY A 22 2.98 -18.37 16.66
CA GLY A 22 2.46 -18.96 15.41
C GLY A 22 2.58 -18.02 14.21
N ARG A 23 2.26 -16.73 14.38
CA ARG A 23 2.43 -15.72 13.32
C ARG A 23 3.89 -15.54 12.94
N ALA A 24 4.81 -15.52 13.90
CA ALA A 24 6.25 -15.42 13.65
C ALA A 24 6.76 -16.63 12.84
N ALA A 25 6.39 -17.85 13.25
CA ALA A 25 6.76 -19.07 12.53
C ALA A 25 6.15 -19.11 11.11
N ALA A 26 4.92 -18.66 10.91
CA ALA A 26 4.32 -18.54 9.59
C ALA A 26 5.01 -17.48 8.72
N LYS A 27 5.42 -16.35 9.30
CA LYS A 27 6.22 -15.33 8.59
C LYS A 27 7.58 -15.87 8.15
N GLN A 28 8.26 -16.64 9.00
CA GLN A 28 9.53 -17.30 8.65
C GLN A 28 9.36 -18.33 7.53
N ARG A 29 8.23 -19.03 7.48
CA ARG A 29 7.86 -19.92 6.36
C ARG A 29 7.48 -19.19 5.08
N GLY A 30 7.44 -17.86 5.08
CA GLY A 30 7.05 -17.05 3.92
C GLY A 30 5.55 -17.02 3.63
N VAL A 31 4.70 -17.32 4.62
CA VAL A 31 3.24 -17.22 4.45
C VAL A 31 2.87 -15.75 4.22
N ARG A 32 2.19 -15.49 3.11
CA ARG A 32 1.66 -14.16 2.79
C ARG A 32 0.47 -13.86 3.70
N PHE A 33 0.60 -12.81 4.51
CA PHE A 33 -0.48 -12.30 5.35
C PHE A 33 -1.29 -11.21 4.65
N GLY A 34 -2.54 -11.02 5.09
CA GLY A 34 -3.41 -9.94 4.65
C GLY A 34 -4.26 -10.27 3.42
N ARG A 35 -4.91 -9.25 2.87
CA ARG A 35 -5.78 -9.39 1.70
C ARG A 35 -4.93 -9.72 0.46
N PRO A 36 -5.28 -10.75 -0.33
CA PRO A 36 -4.59 -11.01 -1.58
C PRO A 36 -4.77 -9.84 -2.54
N GLU A 37 -3.71 -9.51 -3.26
CA GLU A 37 -3.77 -8.51 -4.33
C GLU A 37 -4.61 -9.02 -5.50
N LYS A 38 -5.29 -8.10 -6.16
CA LYS A 38 -6.14 -8.38 -7.31
C LYS A 38 -5.35 -8.62 -8.60
N MET A 39 -4.08 -8.22 -8.64
CA MET A 39 -3.27 -8.23 -9.86
C MET A 39 -1.95 -8.94 -9.62
N ASN A 40 -1.55 -9.77 -10.57
CA ASN A 40 -0.27 -10.49 -10.53
C ASN A 40 0.90 -9.55 -10.88
N GLU A 41 2.13 -9.94 -10.56
CA GLU A 41 3.32 -9.12 -10.82
C GLU A 41 3.53 -8.82 -12.31
N GLU A 42 3.32 -9.81 -13.18
CA GLU A 42 3.40 -9.63 -14.63
C GLU A 42 2.37 -8.62 -15.15
N GLN A 43 1.15 -8.68 -14.60
CA GLN A 43 0.08 -7.75 -14.94
C GLN A 43 0.40 -6.33 -14.42
N LYS A 44 1.02 -6.19 -13.25
CA LYS A 44 1.55 -4.91 -12.74
C LYS A 44 2.61 -4.34 -13.67
N GLN A 45 3.53 -5.16 -14.15
CA GLN A 45 4.56 -4.73 -15.09
C GLN A 45 3.97 -4.30 -16.44
N LEU A 46 2.98 -5.04 -16.94
CA LEU A 46 2.25 -4.66 -18.16
C LEU A 46 1.50 -3.34 -17.96
N ALA A 47 0.74 -3.20 -16.87
CA ALA A 47 0.06 -1.95 -16.54
C ALA A 47 1.04 -0.76 -16.43
N LYS A 48 2.22 -0.97 -15.83
CA LYS A 48 3.28 0.04 -15.75
C LYS A 48 3.82 0.44 -17.13
N ARG A 49 3.96 -0.51 -18.07
CA ARG A 49 4.35 -0.23 -19.46
C ARG A 49 3.27 0.55 -20.21
N LEU A 50 2.01 0.14 -20.08
CA LEU A 50 0.88 0.85 -20.71
C LEU A 50 0.75 2.30 -20.22
N LEU A 51 1.07 2.56 -18.95
CA LEU A 51 1.14 3.91 -18.41
C LEU A 51 2.30 4.73 -18.98
N GLN A 52 3.40 4.10 -19.41
CA GLN A 52 4.53 4.78 -20.07
C GLN A 52 4.24 5.08 -21.55
N GLU A 53 3.31 4.33 -22.16
CA GLU A 53 2.80 4.56 -23.52
C GLU A 53 1.64 5.58 -23.55
N ASP A 54 1.45 6.36 -22.47
CA ASP A 54 0.42 7.39 -22.32
C ASP A 54 -1.04 6.91 -22.55
N LYS A 55 -1.32 5.62 -22.32
CA LYS A 55 -2.70 5.10 -22.37
C LYS A 55 -3.53 5.59 -21.19
N SER A 56 -4.83 5.76 -21.41
CA SER A 56 -5.73 6.25 -20.37
C SER A 56 -5.82 5.28 -19.19
N VAL A 57 -5.69 5.81 -17.97
CA VAL A 57 -5.88 5.06 -16.71
C VAL A 57 -7.23 4.33 -16.69
N SER A 58 -8.26 4.94 -17.29
CA SER A 58 -9.61 4.37 -17.36
C SER A 58 -9.68 3.13 -18.25
N GLU A 59 -8.94 3.12 -19.36
CA GLU A 59 -8.89 1.99 -20.29
C GLU A 59 -8.10 0.83 -19.67
N ILE A 60 -6.94 1.12 -19.10
CA ILE A 60 -6.11 0.15 -18.39
C ILE A 60 -6.91 -0.53 -17.27
N ALA A 61 -7.64 0.26 -16.47
CA ALA A 61 -8.48 -0.25 -15.39
C ALA A 61 -9.57 -1.22 -15.89
N LYS A 62 -10.20 -0.91 -17.04
CA LYS A 62 -11.19 -1.80 -17.67
C LYS A 62 -10.54 -3.09 -18.17
N THR A 63 -9.39 -3.01 -18.82
CA THR A 63 -8.66 -4.19 -19.35
C THR A 63 -8.33 -5.19 -18.25
N PHE A 64 -7.89 -4.71 -17.08
CA PHE A 64 -7.55 -5.59 -15.95
C PHE A 64 -8.72 -5.85 -15.00
N ASN A 65 -9.92 -5.33 -15.29
CA ASN A 65 -11.10 -5.42 -14.42
C ASN A 65 -10.81 -4.99 -12.97
N VAL A 66 -10.11 -3.87 -12.81
CA VAL A 66 -9.77 -3.28 -11.50
C VAL A 66 -10.28 -1.85 -11.42
N HIS A 67 -10.52 -1.36 -10.20
CA HIS A 67 -10.86 0.04 -10.00
C HIS A 67 -9.65 0.95 -10.33
N LYS A 68 -9.90 2.14 -10.88
CA LYS A 68 -8.87 3.14 -11.25
C LYS A 68 -7.88 3.45 -10.11
N ALA A 69 -8.36 3.43 -8.87
CA ALA A 69 -7.53 3.60 -7.67
C ALA A 69 -6.38 2.59 -7.58
N THR A 70 -6.57 1.36 -8.07
CA THR A 70 -5.52 0.33 -8.12
C THR A 70 -4.40 0.75 -9.05
N ILE A 71 -4.72 1.35 -10.20
CA ILE A 71 -3.74 1.83 -11.17
C ILE A 71 -2.99 3.06 -10.64
N TYR A 72 -3.70 4.01 -10.02
CA TYR A 72 -3.05 5.16 -9.36
C TYR A 72 -2.08 4.74 -8.24
N ARG A 73 -2.42 3.72 -7.45
CA ARG A 73 -1.51 3.19 -6.42
C ARG A 73 -0.19 2.67 -7.00
N LEU A 74 -0.23 2.03 -8.18
CA LEU A 74 0.98 1.55 -8.86
C LEU A 74 1.88 2.68 -9.36
N GLN A 75 1.30 3.84 -9.66
CA GLN A 75 2.05 5.04 -10.02
C GLN A 75 2.77 5.64 -8.80
N GLN A 76 2.12 5.63 -7.64
CA GLN A 76 2.70 6.15 -6.39
C GLN A 76 3.86 5.31 -5.85
N GLU A 77 3.84 3.99 -6.07
CA GLU A 77 4.94 3.09 -5.69
C GLU A 77 6.30 3.49 -6.30
N ARG A 78 6.33 4.23 -7.41
CA ARG A 78 7.58 4.71 -8.01
C ARG A 78 8.32 5.76 -7.18
N PHE A 79 7.64 6.50 -6.32
CA PHE A 79 8.23 7.67 -5.64
C PHE A 79 8.77 7.38 -4.23
N THR A 80 8.48 6.22 -3.65
CA THR A 80 8.87 5.91 -2.26
C THR A 80 10.29 5.37 -2.16
N THR A 81 10.80 4.67 -3.18
CA THR A 81 12.16 4.10 -3.16
C THR A 81 13.26 5.13 -3.45
N ALA A 82 12.95 6.19 -4.22
CA ALA A 82 13.89 7.26 -4.53
C ALA A 82 14.07 8.28 -3.38
N SER A 83 13.09 8.38 -2.48
CA SER A 83 13.09 9.34 -1.37
C SER A 83 13.96 8.90 -0.18
N THR A 84 14.11 7.57 0.05
CA THR A 84 14.78 7.04 1.25
C THR A 84 16.29 7.30 1.30
N SER A 85 16.95 7.51 0.15
CA SER A 85 18.40 7.79 0.13
C SER A 85 18.75 9.27 0.39
N TYR A 86 17.82 10.22 0.15
CA TYR A 86 18.07 11.66 0.36
C TYR A 86 17.79 12.15 1.79
N ALA A 87 17.10 11.36 2.62
CA ALA A 87 16.73 11.77 3.98
C ALA A 87 17.84 11.55 5.04
N ILE A 88 18.89 10.78 4.74
CA ILE A 88 19.93 10.42 5.73
C ILE A 88 21.08 11.45 5.79
N LEU A 89 21.26 12.30 4.77
CA LEU A 89 22.43 13.20 4.68
C LEU A 89 22.17 14.70 4.92
N ASN A 90 20.92 15.16 5.05
CA ASN A 90 20.65 16.60 5.23
C ASN A 90 19.65 16.84 6.37
N ASN A 91 20.17 16.79 7.59
CA ASN A 91 19.55 17.45 8.73
C ASN A 91 19.92 18.94 8.67
N LYS A 92 19.02 19.74 8.09
CA LYS A 92 18.67 21.13 8.37
C LYS A 92 18.10 21.78 7.12
N ASP A 93 16.80 22.07 7.18
CA ASP A 93 16.09 23.19 6.54
C ASP A 93 16.24 23.42 5.00
N TYR A 94 15.12 23.79 4.35
CA TYR A 94 14.94 24.18 2.93
C TYR A 94 14.67 23.00 1.95
N LEU A 95 13.63 22.97 1.10
CA LEU A 95 12.98 24.04 0.33
C LEU A 95 11.47 23.82 0.12
N LEU A 96 10.70 24.89 0.40
CA LEU A 96 9.48 25.23 -0.32
C LEU A 96 9.72 25.31 -1.83
N THR A 97 8.82 24.70 -2.62
CA THR A 97 8.28 25.12 -3.94
C THR A 97 7.89 23.89 -4.78
N ILE A 98 6.64 23.45 -4.69
CA ILE A 98 5.97 22.71 -5.77
C ILE A 98 4.75 23.52 -6.20
N THR A 99 5.00 24.75 -6.66
CA THR A 99 4.03 25.52 -7.45
C THR A 99 4.23 25.18 -8.90
N SER A 100 3.53 24.13 -9.36
CA SER A 100 3.08 23.82 -10.74
C SER A 100 2.67 22.34 -10.68
N GLY A 101 1.40 21.95 -10.61
CA GLY A 101 0.31 22.39 -11.46
C GLY A 101 -0.12 21.21 -12.34
N MET A 102 -0.78 20.18 -11.77
CA MET A 102 -1.77 19.34 -12.47
C MET A 102 -2.39 18.30 -11.52
N PHE A 103 -3.14 18.79 -10.54
CA PHE A 103 -4.28 18.04 -9.99
C PHE A 103 -5.53 18.68 -10.61
N CYS A 104 -5.89 18.26 -11.82
CA CYS A 104 -7.20 18.56 -12.37
C CYS A 104 -8.06 17.31 -12.20
N THR A 105 -8.71 17.19 -11.04
CA THR A 105 -9.90 16.36 -10.91
C THR A 105 -10.96 16.98 -11.80
N ASN A 106 -11.22 16.39 -12.97
CA ASN A 106 -12.39 16.72 -13.78
C ASN A 106 -13.66 16.36 -13.00
N PHE A 107 -14.09 17.32 -12.18
CA PHE A 107 -15.44 17.51 -11.69
C PHE A 107 -16.05 18.62 -12.55
N LEU A 108 -16.46 18.28 -13.77
CA LEU A 108 -17.43 19.07 -14.52
C LEU A 108 -18.32 18.06 -15.26
N MET A 109 -19.54 17.90 -14.74
CA MET A 109 -20.67 17.39 -15.52
C MET A 109 -21.26 18.56 -16.29
N ASP A 110 -21.26 18.47 -17.61
CA ASP A 110 -22.13 19.25 -18.48
C ASP A 110 -23.53 18.62 -18.49
N LYS A 111 -24.50 19.31 -17.88
CA LYS A 111 -25.86 19.57 -18.38
C LYS A 111 -26.45 20.77 -17.65
#